data_AF-A0A4R1SBZ3-F1
#
_entry.id   AF-A0A4R1SBZ3-F1
#
_cell.length_a   1.000
_cell.length_b   1.000
_cell.length_c   1.000
_cell.angle_alpha   90.00
_cell.angle_beta   90.00
_cell.angle_gamma   90.00
#
_symmetry.space_group_name_H-M   'P 1'
#
loop_
_entity.id
_entity.type
_entity.pdbx_description
1 polymer ?
#
loop_
_entity_poly.entity_id
_entity_poly.type
_entity_poly.pdbx_seq_one_letter_code
_entity_poly.pdbx_strand_id
1 'polypeptide(L)'
;MNQNPVVELMQRYGYNNGQFCLAADISYSSLYYLKRGFSKRLPAGVRCFLAAKGLEAAEFEAEYREYRRNEREYLLRRTPGKPPVRLRRRSRCK
;
A
#
# COMPACT_ATOMS: atom_id res chain seq x y z
N MET A 1 -12.61 -8.61 -7.06
CA MET A 1 -11.70 -7.66 -6.38
C MET A 1 -10.29 -8.12 -6.70
N ASN A 2 -9.46 -7.26 -7.28
CA ASN A 2 -8.07 -7.64 -7.56
C ASN A 2 -7.39 -7.89 -6.20
N GLN A 3 -6.81 -9.08 -5.98
CA GLN A 3 -6.13 -9.36 -4.72
C GLN A 3 -4.90 -8.48 -4.59
N ASN A 4 -4.50 -8.18 -3.36
CA ASN A 4 -3.30 -7.38 -3.13
C ASN A 4 -2.08 -8.26 -3.36
N PRO A 5 -1.14 -7.89 -4.27
CA PRO A 5 -0.02 -8.75 -4.62
C PRO A 5 0.93 -9.00 -3.43
N VAL A 6 0.98 -8.10 -2.44
CA VAL A 6 1.73 -8.34 -1.19
C VAL A 6 1.07 -9.45 -0.36
N VAL A 7 -0.26 -9.53 -0.35
CA VAL A 7 -0.98 -10.61 0.34
C VAL A 7 -0.79 -11.94 -0.38
N GLU A 8 -0.84 -11.95 -1.71
CA GLU A 8 -0.56 -13.14 -2.51
C GLU A 8 0.88 -13.62 -2.33
N LEU A 9 1.84 -12.69 -2.32
CA LEU A 9 3.24 -12.98 -2.02
C LEU A 9 3.39 -13.65 -0.65
N MET A 10 2.73 -13.12 0.38
CA MET A 10 2.75 -13.70 1.72
C MET A 10 2.16 -15.11 1.74
N GLN A 11 1.01 -15.32 1.08
CA GLN A 11 0.36 -16.63 1.01
C GLN A 11 1.21 -17.65 0.26
N ARG A 12 1.81 -17.25 -0.87
CA ARG A 12 2.70 -18.09 -1.68
C ARG A 12 3.87 -18.65 -0.89
N TYR A 13 4.41 -17.87 0.04
CA TYR A 13 5.54 -18.28 0.90
C TYR A 13 5.12 -18.71 2.32
N GLY A 14 3.81 -18.82 2.60
CA GLY A 14 3.31 -19.28 3.89
C GLY A 14 3.59 -18.35 5.07
N TYR A 15 3.78 -17.04 4.82
CA TYR A 15 4.08 -16.08 5.87
C TYR A 15 2.83 -15.44 6.46
N ASN A 16 2.75 -15.43 7.80
CA ASN A 16 1.84 -14.52 8.50
C ASN A 16 2.40 -13.07 8.51
N ASN A 17 1.61 -12.12 9.01
CA ASN A 17 2.00 -10.70 9.04
C ASN A 17 3.34 -10.47 9.74
N GLY A 18 3.55 -11.08 10.91
CA GLY A 18 4.77 -10.87 11.69
C GLY A 18 5.99 -11.47 11.04
N GLN A 19 5.86 -12.69 10.53
CA GLN A 19 6.95 -13.37 9.82
C GLN A 19 7.34 -12.60 8.56
N PHE A 20 6.37 -12.09 7.80
CA PHE A 20 6.67 -11.27 6.63
C PHE A 20 7.35 -9.95 6.99
N CYS A 21 6.87 -9.26 8.04
CA CYS A 21 7.51 -8.04 8.53
C CYS A 21 8.98 -8.27 8.90
N LEU A 22 9.29 -9.38 9.58
CA LEU A 22 10.67 -9.76 9.91
C LEU A 22 11.48 -10.14 8.67
N ALA A 23 10.92 -10.96 7.77
CA ALA A 23 11.61 -11.43 6.58
C ALA A 23 11.90 -10.31 5.57
N ALA A 24 11.00 -9.33 5.49
CA ALA A 24 11.11 -8.18 4.60
C ALA A 24 11.61 -6.92 5.31
N ASP A 25 12.08 -7.02 6.56
CA ASP A 25 12.61 -5.90 7.36
C ASP A 25 11.74 -4.62 7.29
N ILE A 26 10.44 -4.78 7.60
CA ILE A 26 9.47 -3.67 7.64
C ILE A 26 8.64 -3.68 8.92
N SER A 27 8.12 -2.51 9.30
CA SER A 27 7.17 -2.39 10.40
C SER A 27 5.78 -2.95 10.04
N TYR A 28 5.01 -3.36 11.05
CA TYR A 28 3.59 -3.71 10.91
C TYR A 28 2.76 -2.59 10.29
N SER A 29 3.05 -1.33 10.64
CA SER A 29 2.37 -0.18 10.06
C SER A 29 2.64 -0.04 8.56
N SER A 30 3.88 -0.28 8.13
CA SER A 30 4.26 -0.29 6.71
C SER A 30 3.51 -1.40 5.95
N LEU A 31 3.42 -2.60 6.53
CA LEU A 31 2.64 -3.71 5.97
C LEU A 31 1.14 -3.37 5.90
N TYR A 32 0.58 -2.76 6.94
CA TYR A 32 -0.81 -2.31 6.95
C TYR A 32 -1.11 -1.34 5.80
N TYR A 33 -0.24 -0.35 5.59
CA TYR A 33 -0.39 0.62 4.50
C TYR A 33 -0.21 0.00 3.11
N LEU A 34 0.68 -0.99 2.98
CA LEU A 34 0.82 -1.77 1.76
C LEU A 34 -0.45 -2.53 1.43
N LYS A 35 -1.03 -3.21 2.42
CA LYS A 35 -2.26 -4.01 2.31
C LYS A 35 -3.49 -3.20 1.91
N ARG A 36 -3.49 -1.89 2.18
CA ARG A 36 -4.57 -0.95 1.83
C ARG A 36 -4.29 -0.13 0.56
N GLY A 37 -3.14 -0.33 -0.08
CA GLY A 37 -2.76 0.45 -1.26
C GLY A 37 -2.47 1.93 -0.98
N PHE A 38 -2.16 2.31 0.26
CA PHE A 38 -1.84 3.71 0.60
C PHE A 38 -0.38 4.06 0.29
N SER A 39 0.53 3.10 0.41
CA SER A 39 1.95 3.29 0.12
C SER A 39 2.20 3.54 -1.37
N LYS A 40 2.86 4.64 -1.73
CA LYS A 40 3.11 4.96 -3.16
C LYS A 40 4.14 4.06 -3.83
N ARG A 41 5.10 3.57 -3.05
CA ARG A 41 6.24 2.75 -3.49
C ARG A 41 6.37 1.56 -2.55
N LEU A 42 7.04 0.51 -3.00
CA LEU A 42 7.42 -0.59 -2.13
C LEU A 42 8.53 -0.14 -1.17
N PRO A 43 8.44 -0.48 0.13
CA PRO A 43 9.54 -0.30 1.07
C PRO A 43 10.81 -1.01 0.58
N ALA A 44 11.98 -0.50 0.98
CA ALA A 44 13.27 -1.08 0.61
C ALA A 44 13.37 -2.56 0.99
N GLY A 45 12.99 -2.91 2.21
CA GLY A 45 13.07 -4.30 2.68
C GLY A 45 12.15 -5.27 1.91
N VAL A 46 11.01 -4.82 1.39
CA VAL A 46 10.18 -5.63 0.47
C VAL A 46 10.90 -5.87 -0.85
N ARG A 47 11.57 -4.85 -1.42
CA ARG A 47 12.36 -5.02 -2.65
C ARG A 47 13.55 -5.97 -2.43
N CYS A 48 14.22 -5.86 -1.29
CA CYS A 48 15.28 -6.79 -0.90
C CYS A 48 14.75 -8.22 -0.73
N PHE A 49 13.57 -8.40 -0.12
CA PHE A 49 12.92 -9.70 0.00
C PHE A 49 12.60 -10.30 -1.37
N LEU A 50 12.04 -9.52 -2.30
CA LEU A 50 11.77 -9.96 -3.67
C LEU A 50 13.05 -10.42 -4.36
N ALA A 51 14.13 -9.62 -4.30
CA ALA A 51 15.42 -9.96 -4.86
C ALA A 51 15.99 -11.26 -4.25
N ALA A 52 15.89 -11.43 -2.92
CA ALA A 52 16.34 -12.64 -2.22
C ALA A 52 15.54 -13.90 -2.60
N LYS A 53 14.32 -13.73 -3.12
CA LYS A 53 13.49 -14.82 -3.66
C LYS A 53 13.64 -15.00 -5.17
N GLY A 54 14.53 -14.24 -5.83
CA GLY A 54 14.73 -14.29 -7.28
C GLY A 54 13.54 -13.72 -8.07
N LEU A 55 12.78 -12.79 -7.48
CA LEU A 55 11.65 -12.14 -8.13
C LEU A 55 12.05 -10.74 -8.63
N GLU A 56 11.62 -10.40 -9.84
CA GLU A 56 11.86 -9.10 -10.44
C GLU A 56 11.03 -8.02 -9.76
N ALA A 57 11.71 -7.13 -9.02
CA ALA A 57 11.05 -6.06 -8.26
C ALA A 57 10.26 -5.10 -9.16
N ALA A 58 10.71 -4.87 -10.40
CA ALA A 58 10.06 -3.97 -11.34
C ALA A 58 8.68 -4.49 -11.78
N GLU A 59 8.56 -5.79 -12.05
CA GLU A 59 7.29 -6.43 -12.42
C GLU A 59 6.30 -6.37 -11.25
N PHE A 60 6.77 -6.72 -10.05
CA PHE A 60 5.96 -6.66 -8.84
C PHE A 60 5.52 -5.21 -8.50
N GLU A 61 6.37 -4.21 -8.73
CA GLU A 61 6.00 -2.81 -8.57
C GLU A 61 4.92 -2.36 -9.57
N ALA A 62 4.96 -2.86 -10.81
CA ALA A 62 3.95 -2.57 -11.82
C ALA A 62 2.59 -3.14 -11.41
N GLU A 63 2.57 -4.40 -10.97
CA GLU A 63 1.38 -5.09 -10.46
C GLU A 63 0.81 -4.37 -9.23
N TYR A 64 1.66 -4.04 -8.25
CA TYR A 64 1.23 -3.29 -7.06
C TYR A 64 0.67 -1.91 -7.41
N ARG A 65 1.23 -1.24 -8.43
CA ARG A 65 0.73 0.06 -8.91
C ARG A 65 -0.64 -0.07 -9.55
N GLU A 66 -0.92 -1.15 -10.26
CA GLU A 66 -2.24 -1.43 -10.82
C GLU A 66 -3.27 -1.70 -9.72
N TYR A 67 -2.94 -2.57 -8.77
CA TYR A 67 -3.75 -2.81 -7.57
C TYR A 67 -4.12 -1.48 -6.87
N ARG A 68 -3.15 -0.59 -6.66
CA ARG A 68 -3.40 0.73 -6.06
C ARG A 68 -4.35 1.62 -6.86
N ARG A 69 -4.31 1.56 -8.20
CA ARG A 69 -5.23 2.33 -9.04
C ARG A 69 -6.66 1.85 -8.82
N ASN A 70 -6.86 0.54 -8.79
CA ASN A 70 -8.18 -0.08 -8.56
C ASN A 70 -8.72 0.23 -7.16
N GLU A 71 -7.88 0.11 -6.11
CA GLU A 71 -8.28 0.46 -4.74
C GLU A 71 -8.65 1.94 -4.61
N ARG A 72 -7.86 2.82 -5.24
CA ARG A 72 -8.14 4.26 -5.25
C ARG A 72 -9.50 4.55 -5.89
N GLU A 73 -9.76 3.96 -7.05
CA GLU A 73 -11.03 4.14 -7.75
C GLU A 73 -12.22 3.63 -6.93
N TYR A 74 -12.07 2.45 -6.32
CA TYR A 74 -13.08 1.88 -5.43
C TYR A 74 -13.36 2.78 -4.21
N LEU A 75 -12.33 3.30 -3.56
CA LEU A 75 -12.47 4.23 -2.42
C LEU A 75 -13.13 5.54 -2.83
N LEU A 76 -12.80 6.08 -4.01
CA LEU A 76 -13.40 7.29 -4.55
C LEU A 76 -14.89 7.09 -4.89
N ARG A 77 -15.27 5.93 -5.43
CA ARG A 77 -16.68 5.59 -5.73
C ARG A 77 -17.52 5.38 -4.46
N ARG A 78 -16.92 4.90 -3.36
CA ARG A 78 -17.63 4.58 -2.11
C ARG A 78 -17.65 5.70 -1.09
N THR A 79 -16.83 6.73 -1.25
CA THR A 79 -16.84 7.89 -0.36
C THR A 79 -17.66 8.99 -1.04
N PRO A 80 -18.93 9.24 -0.64
CA PRO A 80 -19.59 10.47 -1.07
C PRO A 80 -18.70 11.63 -0.61
N GLY A 81 -18.20 12.41 -1.55
CA GLY A 81 -17.32 13.52 -1.25
C GLY A 81 -17.96 14.40 -0.19
N LYS A 82 -17.40 14.47 1.01
CA LYS A 82 -17.71 15.60 1.89
C LYS A 82 -17.34 16.84 1.07
N PRO A 83 -18.27 17.79 0.87
CA PRO A 83 -17.93 19.02 0.17
C PRO A 83 -16.71 19.64 0.85
N PRO A 84 -15.81 20.27 0.08
CA PRO A 84 -14.61 20.85 0.64
C PRO A 84 -15.01 21.72 1.84
N VAL A 85 -14.47 21.39 3.01
CA VAL A 85 -14.65 22.22 4.19
C VAL A 85 -14.10 23.58 3.80
N ARG A 86 -14.99 24.56 3.58
CA ARG A 86 -14.57 25.94 3.37
C ARG A 86 -13.75 26.29 4.60
N LEU A 87 -12.42 26.33 4.44
CA LEU A 87 -11.54 26.88 5.45
C LEU A 87 -12.04 28.30 5.68
N ARG A 88 -12.78 28.52 6.79
CA ARG A 88 -13.14 29.86 7.22
C ARG A 88 -11.80 30.57 7.37
N ARG A 89 -11.50 31.48 6.45
CA ARG A 89 -10.42 32.45 6.62
C ARG A 89 -10.74 33.14 7.93
N ARG A 90 -10.01 32.82 9.00
CA ARG A 90 -10.03 33.64 10.21
C ARG A 90 -9.44 34.97 9.79
N SER A 91 -10.31 35.93 9.52
CA SER A 91 -9.96 37.34 9.41
C SER A 91 -9.27 37.73 10.71
N ARG A 92 -7.93 37.73 10.72
CA ARG A 92 -7.14 38.32 11.79
C ARG A 92 -7.26 39.83 11.63
N CYS A 93 -7.87 40.46 12.64
CA CYS A 93 -7.69 41.82 13.17
C CYS A 93 -7.55 43.00 12.19
N LYS A 94 -8.40 44.01 12.39
CA LYS A 94 -7.96 45.29 12.95
C LYS A 94 -8.90 45.69 14.07
#